data_AF-A0ABD3H1G9-F1
#
_entry.id   AF-A0ABD3H1G9-F1
#
_cell.length_a   1.000
_cell.length_b   1.000
_cell.length_c   1.000
_cell.angle_alpha   90.00
_cell.angle_beta   90.00
_cell.angle_gamma   90.00
#
_symmetry.space_group_name_H-M   'P 1'
#
loop_
_entity.id
_entity.type
_entity.pdbx_description
1 polymer ?
#
loop_
_entity_poly.entity_id
_entity_poly.type
_entity_poly.pdbx_seq_one_letter_code
_entity_poly.pdbx_strand_id
1 'polypeptide(L)'
;MAARYLKNQRLPAIRLWQSTMISSENAGGRAISTSSSRLLETVNSTPNLKVEEAETVEKPKERTRILVLGGNGFVGTHVCKEALERGLPVVSLSRSGRPRVTESWVNDVTWLRGSLFETEQWKDHLSEVTAVVSCVGGFGSNAQMRKINGDANIAAIDAAAEKGVNRFVYISAADMGLPSFVLSGYYEGKKAAEDALRSKFPYSGVILRPGFIHGNRKVGSMSIPLSAIGTPLELVMRYLKPATQLPLIGPLLIPPVKVTAVAKAAVRAAVDNAVPPGVLDVWGIMRLGDRTYVSRLILTLVCQERSFTGVTRPSGPCQVC
;
A
#
# COMPACT_ATOMS: atom_id res chain seq x y z
N MET A 1 4.91 -45.68 3.75
CA MET A 1 3.62 -45.23 3.19
C MET A 1 3.87 -43.91 2.45
N ALA A 2 4.53 -43.94 1.31
CA ALA A 2 3.97 -44.28 -0.01
C ALA A 2 2.91 -43.26 -0.46
N ALA A 3 3.39 -42.38 -1.34
CA ALA A 3 2.64 -41.56 -2.28
C ALA A 3 1.35 -42.23 -2.79
N ARG A 4 0.24 -41.47 -2.76
CA ARG A 4 -0.93 -41.57 -3.66
C ARG A 4 -1.96 -40.53 -3.22
N TYR A 5 -2.00 -39.37 -3.88
CA TYR A 5 -3.26 -38.73 -4.29
C TYR A 5 -2.97 -37.54 -5.23
N LEU A 6 -2.68 -37.86 -6.49
CA LEU A 6 -2.85 -36.95 -7.63
C LEU A 6 -4.09 -37.42 -8.38
N LYS A 7 -5.16 -36.62 -8.38
CA LYS A 7 -6.01 -36.41 -9.57
C LYS A 7 -7.06 -35.33 -9.34
N ASN A 8 -7.21 -34.51 -10.36
CA ASN A 8 -8.24 -33.50 -10.62
C ASN A 8 -8.15 -32.22 -9.79
N GLN A 9 -7.63 -31.14 -10.40
CA GLN A 9 -8.50 -30.16 -11.05
C GLN A 9 -7.76 -29.47 -12.21
N ARG A 10 -8.49 -29.30 -13.32
CA ARG A 10 -8.03 -28.78 -14.61
C ARG A 10 -7.93 -27.25 -14.57
N LEU A 11 -6.82 -26.71 -15.05
CA LEU A 11 -6.67 -25.30 -15.44
C LEU A 11 -7.27 -25.09 -16.85
N PRO A 12 -8.03 -24.01 -17.12
CA PRO A 12 -8.37 -23.66 -18.49
C PRO A 12 -7.26 -22.83 -19.13
N ALA A 13 -6.75 -23.33 -20.26
CA ALA A 13 -5.80 -22.67 -21.13
C ALA A 13 -6.50 -21.66 -22.06
N ILE A 14 -5.99 -20.42 -22.02
CA ILE A 14 -5.67 -19.50 -23.13
C ILE A 14 -6.38 -19.78 -24.47
N ARG A 15 -7.26 -18.86 -24.89
CA ARG A 15 -7.70 -18.74 -26.29
C ARG A 15 -6.98 -17.60 -27.00
N LEU A 16 -6.02 -17.97 -27.84
CA LEU A 16 -5.45 -17.14 -28.90
C LEU A 16 -6.48 -17.03 -30.04
N TRP A 17 -6.82 -15.80 -30.43
CA TRP A 17 -7.53 -15.52 -31.68
C TRP A 17 -6.49 -15.42 -32.80
N GLN A 18 -6.46 -16.40 -33.70
CA GLN A 18 -5.81 -16.29 -35.01
C GLN A 18 -6.90 -16.07 -36.06
N SER A 19 -6.93 -14.87 -36.65
CA SER A 19 -7.73 -14.57 -37.82
C SER A 19 -7.06 -15.20 -39.04
N THR A 20 -7.72 -16.16 -39.69
CA THR A 20 -7.27 -16.72 -40.97
C THR A 20 -8.12 -16.10 -42.08
N MET A 21 -7.45 -15.45 -43.03
CA MET A 21 -8.03 -14.99 -44.29
C MET A 21 -8.57 -16.18 -45.09
N ILE A 22 -9.77 -16.06 -45.67
CA ILE A 22 -10.24 -16.97 -46.71
C ILE A 22 -10.37 -16.15 -48.00
N SER A 23 -9.49 -16.50 -48.94
CA SER A 23 -9.48 -16.03 -50.32
C SER A 23 -10.60 -16.71 -51.12
N SER A 24 -11.04 -16.02 -52.17
CA SER A 24 -12.04 -16.45 -53.13
C SER A 24 -11.65 -17.72 -53.88
N GLU A 25 -12.59 -18.62 -54.09
CA GLU A 25 -12.62 -19.53 -55.23
C GLU A 25 -14.04 -19.67 -55.79
N ASN A 26 -14.08 -19.81 -57.10
CA ASN A 26 -15.17 -19.60 -58.02
C ASN A 26 -15.41 -20.94 -58.74
N ALA A 27 -16.62 -21.50 -58.72
CA ALA A 27 -17.11 -22.46 -59.74
C ALA A 27 -18.52 -22.99 -59.45
N GLY A 28 -19.34 -23.09 -60.50
CA GLY A 28 -20.28 -24.22 -60.67
C GLY A 28 -21.76 -23.88 -60.52
N GLY A 29 -22.41 -23.53 -61.62
CA GLY A 29 -23.79 -23.08 -61.65
C GLY A 29 -24.88 -24.14 -61.52
N ARG A 30 -26.11 -23.66 -61.31
CA ARG A 30 -27.33 -24.18 -61.97
C ARG A 30 -28.41 -23.11 -61.96
N ALA A 31 -28.85 -22.75 -63.17
CA ALA A 31 -29.90 -21.79 -63.43
C ALA A 31 -31.27 -22.41 -63.15
N ILE A 32 -32.13 -21.69 -62.44
CA ILE A 32 -33.58 -21.88 -62.46
C ILE A 32 -34.17 -20.54 -62.89
N SER A 33 -34.63 -20.53 -64.14
CA SER A 33 -35.36 -19.44 -64.77
C SER A 33 -36.83 -19.57 -64.40
N THR A 34 -37.38 -18.56 -63.75
CA THR A 34 -38.80 -18.21 -63.91
C THR A 34 -38.90 -16.69 -64.01
N SER A 35 -39.27 -16.26 -65.21
CA SER A 35 -39.65 -14.92 -65.59
C SER A 35 -40.73 -14.33 -64.68
N SER A 36 -40.49 -13.13 -64.16
CA SER A 36 -41.52 -12.10 -64.20
C SER A 36 -40.86 -10.73 -64.06
N SER A 37 -40.53 -10.18 -65.22
CA SER A 37 -40.31 -8.76 -65.44
C SER A 37 -41.60 -7.99 -65.11
N ARG A 38 -41.74 -7.57 -63.87
CA ARG A 38 -42.63 -6.49 -63.39
C ARG A 38 -42.16 -6.14 -61.98
N LEU A 39 -42.05 -4.85 -61.68
CA LEU A 39 -41.49 -4.22 -60.45
C LEU A 39 -40.02 -3.75 -60.56
N LEU A 40 -39.59 -3.32 -61.75
CA LEU A 40 -38.63 -2.21 -61.85
C LEU A 40 -39.44 -0.93 -61.99
N GLU A 41 -39.92 -0.40 -60.88
CA GLU A 41 -40.21 1.02 -60.67
C GLU A 41 -40.61 1.19 -59.20
N THR A 42 -39.99 2.15 -58.52
CA THR A 42 -40.27 2.61 -57.14
C THR A 42 -39.65 1.87 -55.96
N VAL A 43 -38.31 1.87 -55.87
CA VAL A 43 -37.61 1.89 -54.56
C VAL A 43 -36.35 2.77 -54.58
N ASN A 44 -36.50 4.04 -55.01
CA ASN A 44 -35.53 5.09 -54.68
C ASN A 44 -35.91 5.71 -53.33
N SER A 45 -35.77 4.93 -52.27
CA SER A 45 -35.98 5.38 -50.88
C SER A 45 -35.10 4.55 -49.96
N THR A 46 -33.80 4.78 -50.00
CA THR A 46 -32.89 4.33 -48.95
C THR A 46 -33.42 4.87 -47.62
N PRO A 47 -33.82 4.02 -46.64
CA PRO A 47 -34.14 4.54 -45.33
C PRO A 47 -32.86 5.12 -44.75
N ASN A 48 -32.93 6.42 -44.44
CA ASN A 48 -31.89 7.18 -43.79
C ASN A 48 -31.67 6.60 -42.39
N LEU A 49 -30.83 5.58 -42.29
CA LEU A 49 -30.33 5.07 -41.01
C LEU A 49 -29.43 6.16 -40.45
N LYS A 50 -30.00 7.00 -39.58
CA LYS A 50 -29.25 7.87 -38.70
C LYS A 50 -28.32 6.97 -37.88
N VAL A 51 -27.05 6.97 -38.23
CA VAL A 51 -25.99 6.50 -37.35
C VAL A 51 -25.96 7.50 -36.21
N GLU A 52 -26.59 7.17 -35.09
CA GLU A 52 -26.32 7.89 -33.85
C GLU A 52 -24.86 7.63 -33.51
N GLU A 53 -24.10 8.71 -33.61
CA GLU A 53 -22.72 8.80 -33.16
C GLU A 53 -22.69 8.33 -31.71
N ALA A 54 -22.02 7.20 -31.47
CA ALA A 54 -21.93 6.63 -30.14
C ALA A 54 -21.38 7.70 -29.19
N GLU A 55 -22.17 8.04 -28.16
CA GLU A 55 -21.74 8.94 -27.11
C GLU A 55 -20.35 8.51 -26.63
N THR A 56 -19.40 9.44 -26.69
CA THR A 56 -18.05 9.19 -26.22
C THR A 56 -18.13 8.85 -24.74
N VAL A 57 -17.99 7.57 -24.40
CA VAL A 57 -17.82 7.14 -23.01
C VAL A 57 -16.62 7.91 -22.48
N GLU A 58 -16.85 8.88 -21.59
CA GLU A 58 -15.76 9.62 -20.96
C GLU A 58 -14.80 8.60 -20.34
N LYS A 59 -13.57 8.56 -20.86
CA LYS A 59 -12.51 7.70 -20.33
C LYS A 59 -12.42 8.01 -18.83
N PRO A 60 -12.56 7.03 -17.93
CA PRO A 60 -12.52 7.28 -16.49
C PRO A 60 -11.26 8.08 -16.17
N LYS A 61 -11.43 9.25 -15.56
CA LYS A 61 -10.33 10.13 -15.13
C LYS A 61 -9.30 9.26 -14.39
N GLU A 62 -8.13 9.08 -14.99
CA GLU A 62 -7.11 8.20 -14.42
C GLU A 62 -6.73 8.75 -13.04
N ARG A 63 -7.05 7.98 -12.00
CA ARG A 63 -6.66 8.32 -10.63
C ARG A 63 -5.15 8.14 -10.55
N THR A 64 -4.42 9.22 -10.33
CA THR A 64 -2.94 9.22 -10.30
C THR A 64 -2.37 9.67 -8.96
N ARG A 65 -3.21 10.12 -8.01
CA ARG A 65 -2.74 10.72 -6.76
C ARG A 65 -2.70 9.73 -5.61
N ILE A 66 -1.84 10.01 -4.63
CA ILE A 66 -1.89 9.38 -3.31
C ILE A 66 -2.42 10.39 -2.28
N LEU A 67 -3.35 9.94 -1.44
CA LEU A 67 -3.77 10.68 -0.26
C LEU A 67 -3.02 10.18 0.98
N VAL A 68 -2.27 11.07 1.64
CA VAL A 68 -1.57 10.77 2.89
C VAL A 68 -2.33 11.38 4.07
N LEU A 69 -2.91 10.54 4.93
CA LEU A 69 -3.56 10.98 6.16
C LEU A 69 -2.51 11.13 7.25
N GLY A 70 -2.46 12.31 7.88
CA GLY A 70 -1.40 12.64 8.84
C GLY A 70 -0.06 12.98 8.17
N GLY A 71 -0.06 13.44 6.91
CA GLY A 71 1.14 13.75 6.12
C GLY A 71 2.03 14.86 6.68
N ASN A 72 1.57 15.66 7.65
CA ASN A 72 2.42 16.64 8.36
C ASN A 72 3.09 16.10 9.65
N GLY A 73 2.78 14.84 10.00
CA GLY A 73 3.34 14.11 11.13
C GLY A 73 4.76 13.62 10.89
N PHE A 74 5.31 12.83 11.81
CA PHE A 74 6.67 12.30 11.69
C PHE A 74 6.80 11.31 10.52
N VAL A 75 6.03 10.23 10.51
CA VAL A 75 6.05 9.25 9.40
C VAL A 75 5.47 9.85 8.13
N GLY A 76 4.40 10.64 8.26
CA GLY A 76 3.68 11.23 7.14
C GLY A 76 4.53 12.13 6.24
N THR A 77 5.42 12.96 6.81
CA THR A 77 6.28 13.82 5.97
C THR A 77 7.27 13.00 5.15
N HIS A 78 7.80 11.90 5.69
CA HIS A 78 8.66 10.99 4.94
C HIS A 78 7.90 10.24 3.85
N VAL A 79 6.64 9.86 4.09
CA VAL A 79 5.77 9.27 3.05
C VAL A 79 5.51 10.26 1.92
N CYS A 80 5.18 11.51 2.24
CA CYS A 80 4.97 12.55 1.24
C CYS A 80 6.24 12.78 0.39
N LYS A 81 7.41 12.91 1.04
CA LYS A 81 8.70 13.05 0.34
C LYS A 81 8.97 11.88 -0.60
N GLU A 82 8.87 10.65 -0.11
CA GLU A 82 9.14 9.44 -0.90
C GLU A 82 8.16 9.28 -2.07
N ALA A 83 6.90 9.69 -1.91
CA ALA A 83 5.93 9.68 -3.00
C ALA A 83 6.28 10.71 -4.09
N LEU A 84 6.65 11.93 -3.70
CA LEU A 84 7.11 12.95 -4.64
C LEU A 84 8.40 12.55 -5.37
N GLU A 85 9.36 11.94 -4.67
CA GLU A 85 10.60 11.42 -5.27
C GLU A 85 10.35 10.34 -6.33
N ARG A 86 9.18 9.69 -6.29
CA ARG A 86 8.71 8.72 -7.30
C ARG A 86 7.85 9.36 -8.41
N GLY A 87 7.71 10.68 -8.42
CA GLY A 87 6.90 11.41 -9.40
C GLY A 87 5.39 11.28 -9.18
N LEU A 88 4.95 10.91 -7.97
CA LEU A 88 3.53 10.74 -7.66
C LEU A 88 2.94 12.03 -7.12
N PRO A 89 1.82 12.54 -7.66
CA PRO A 89 1.10 13.65 -7.07
C PRO A 89 0.58 13.31 -5.67
N VAL A 90 0.86 14.17 -4.69
CA VAL A 90 0.50 13.94 -3.29
C VAL A 90 -0.54 14.95 -2.81
N VAL A 91 -1.60 14.42 -2.22
CA VAL A 91 -2.53 15.18 -1.39
C VAL A 91 -2.32 14.74 0.05
N SER A 92 -2.25 15.66 1.01
CA SER A 92 -2.11 15.33 2.42
C SER A 92 -3.22 15.97 3.23
N LEU A 93 -3.93 15.17 4.02
CA LEU A 93 -4.93 15.65 4.97
C LEU A 93 -4.37 15.58 6.40
N SER A 94 -4.46 16.69 7.14
CA SER A 94 -4.07 16.75 8.56
C SER A 94 -4.82 17.87 9.28
N ARG A 95 -5.00 17.75 10.60
CA ARG A 95 -5.74 18.75 11.41
C ARG A 95 -5.20 20.18 11.29
N SER A 96 -3.88 20.31 11.20
CA SER A 96 -3.19 21.60 11.03
C SER A 96 -2.83 21.91 9.57
N GLY A 97 -3.15 21.03 8.62
CA GLY A 97 -2.80 21.21 7.21
C GLY A 97 -1.29 21.22 6.97
N ARG A 98 -0.79 22.24 6.28
CA ARG A 98 0.60 22.38 5.84
C ARG A 98 1.59 22.32 7.03
N PRO A 99 2.69 21.55 6.93
CA PRO A 99 3.72 21.52 7.97
C PRO A 99 4.49 22.84 8.02
N ARG A 100 5.09 23.14 9.17
CA ARG A 100 5.93 24.34 9.38
C ARG A 100 7.35 24.23 8.76
N VAL A 101 7.66 23.13 8.09
CA VAL A 101 8.97 22.94 7.44
C VAL A 101 9.06 23.79 6.17
N THR A 102 10.22 24.38 5.90
CA THR A 102 10.49 25.32 4.80
C THR A 102 11.29 24.70 3.65
N GLU A 103 11.16 23.39 3.45
CA GLU A 103 11.83 22.67 2.36
C GLU A 103 11.04 22.80 1.05
N SER A 104 11.72 22.75 -0.10
CA SER A 104 11.11 23.00 -1.43
C SER A 104 9.97 22.04 -1.77
N TRP A 105 10.13 20.74 -1.50
CA TRP A 105 9.13 19.70 -1.78
C TRP A 105 7.77 19.95 -1.11
N VAL A 106 7.73 20.76 -0.05
CA VAL A 106 6.47 21.08 0.66
C VAL A 106 5.51 21.83 -0.26
N ASN A 107 6.03 22.57 -1.24
CA ASN A 107 5.21 23.27 -2.24
C ASN A 107 4.56 22.32 -3.24
N ASP A 108 5.10 21.11 -3.42
CA ASP A 108 4.63 20.13 -4.39
C ASP A 108 3.54 19.21 -3.82
N VAL A 109 3.18 19.38 -2.54
CA VAL A 109 2.10 18.67 -1.88
C VAL A 109 0.86 19.56 -1.79
N THR A 110 -0.30 19.02 -2.18
CA THR A 110 -1.59 19.67 -1.90
C THR A 110 -1.98 19.42 -0.44
N TRP A 111 -1.93 20.46 0.40
CA TRP A 111 -2.22 20.35 1.83
C TRP A 111 -3.67 20.69 2.15
N LEU A 112 -4.40 19.71 2.66
CA LEU A 112 -5.75 19.87 3.16
C LEU A 112 -5.74 19.97 4.68
N ARG A 113 -6.45 20.97 5.21
CA ARG A 113 -6.71 21.10 6.63
C ARG A 113 -8.09 20.51 6.94
N GLY A 114 -8.13 19.50 7.81
CA GLY A 114 -9.41 18.89 8.18
C GLY A 114 -9.25 17.75 9.19
N SER A 115 -10.39 17.25 9.67
CA SER A 115 -10.50 16.16 10.63
C SER A 115 -10.97 14.89 9.93
N LEU A 116 -10.44 13.72 10.33
CA LEU A 116 -10.94 12.43 9.83
C LEU A 116 -12.38 12.15 10.27
N PHE A 117 -12.85 12.79 11.35
CA PHE A 117 -14.23 12.70 11.79
C PHE A 117 -15.20 13.56 10.97
N GLU A 118 -14.68 14.50 10.18
CA GLU A 118 -15.46 15.40 9.33
C GLU A 118 -15.31 14.93 7.87
N THR A 119 -15.70 13.67 7.62
CA THR A 119 -15.53 12.96 6.33
C THR A 119 -16.06 13.76 5.13
N GLU A 120 -17.20 14.43 5.29
CA GLU A 120 -17.83 15.28 4.27
C GLU A 120 -16.90 16.36 3.71
N GLN A 121 -15.94 16.87 4.49
CA GLN A 121 -15.06 17.95 4.06
C GLN A 121 -13.92 17.49 3.13
N TRP A 122 -13.65 16.19 3.08
CA TRP A 122 -12.49 15.68 2.35
C TRP A 122 -12.75 14.43 1.52
N LYS A 123 -13.90 13.76 1.68
CA LYS A 123 -14.24 12.54 0.93
C LYS A 123 -14.24 12.74 -0.58
N ASP A 124 -14.48 13.95 -1.07
CA ASP A 124 -14.50 14.19 -2.52
C ASP A 124 -13.09 14.14 -3.13
N HIS A 125 -12.06 14.40 -2.34
CA HIS A 125 -10.67 14.17 -2.77
C HIS A 125 -10.34 12.69 -2.99
N LEU A 126 -11.12 11.76 -2.41
CA LEU A 126 -10.92 10.32 -2.62
C LEU A 126 -11.28 9.88 -4.04
N SER A 127 -12.12 10.64 -4.75
CA SER A 127 -12.49 10.32 -6.13
C SER A 127 -11.31 10.39 -7.11
N GLU A 128 -10.27 11.13 -6.73
CA GLU A 128 -9.11 11.42 -7.57
C GLU A 128 -7.84 10.67 -7.14
N VAL A 129 -7.92 9.81 -6.12
CA VAL A 129 -6.74 9.13 -5.53
C VAL A 129 -6.77 7.63 -5.81
N THR A 130 -5.64 7.09 -6.23
CA THR A 130 -5.46 5.66 -6.49
C THR A 130 -5.32 4.89 -5.18
N ALA A 131 -4.65 5.49 -4.21
CA ALA A 131 -4.34 4.88 -2.94
C ALA A 131 -4.39 5.89 -1.78
N VAL A 132 -4.71 5.38 -0.59
CA VAL A 132 -4.65 6.12 0.66
C VAL A 132 -3.56 5.51 1.54
N VAL A 133 -2.73 6.35 2.17
CA VAL A 133 -1.76 5.94 3.18
C VAL A 133 -2.10 6.64 4.50
N SER A 134 -2.57 5.89 5.49
CA SER A 134 -2.84 6.45 6.81
C SER A 134 -1.65 6.32 7.74
N CYS A 135 -1.08 7.48 8.10
CA CYS A 135 -0.05 7.65 9.11
C CYS A 135 -0.61 8.23 10.43
N VAL A 136 -1.94 8.18 10.61
CA VAL A 136 -2.60 8.77 11.78
C VAL A 136 -2.41 7.90 13.00
N GLY A 137 -1.84 8.51 14.04
CA GLY A 137 -1.70 7.94 15.37
C GLY A 137 -1.38 9.00 16.39
N GLY A 138 -1.65 8.71 17.65
CA GLY A 138 -1.44 9.63 18.75
C GLY A 138 -1.38 8.94 20.10
N PHE A 139 -0.76 9.61 21.06
CA PHE A 139 -0.63 9.20 22.45
C PHE A 139 -1.42 10.15 23.34
N GLY A 140 -1.88 9.66 24.49
CA GLY A 140 -2.71 10.42 25.43
C GLY A 140 -3.38 9.50 26.44
N SER A 141 -4.57 9.86 26.91
CA SER A 141 -5.41 8.95 27.70
C SER A 141 -5.85 7.73 26.88
N ASN A 142 -6.22 6.64 27.54
CA ASN A 142 -6.71 5.44 26.83
C ASN A 142 -7.89 5.75 25.90
N ALA A 143 -8.84 6.60 26.33
CA ALA A 143 -9.95 7.03 25.49
C ALA A 143 -9.49 7.84 24.27
N GLN A 144 -8.54 8.77 24.45
CA GLN A 144 -7.96 9.53 23.35
C GLN A 144 -7.22 8.62 22.37
N MET A 145 -6.47 7.64 22.87
CA MET A 145 -5.73 6.69 22.05
C MET A 145 -6.66 5.77 21.25
N ARG A 146 -7.75 5.27 21.85
CA ARG A 146 -8.77 4.51 21.10
C ARG A 146 -9.38 5.34 19.99
N LYS A 147 -9.78 6.58 20.31
CA LYS A 147 -10.40 7.49 19.37
C LYS A 147 -9.50 7.83 18.19
N ILE A 148 -8.23 8.16 18.44
CA ILE A 148 -7.30 8.58 17.36
C ILE A 148 -6.70 7.40 16.59
N ASN A 149 -6.37 6.28 17.26
CA ASN A 149 -5.74 5.14 16.60
C ASN A 149 -6.77 4.17 15.99
N GLY A 150 -7.97 4.10 16.55
CA GLY A 150 -9.13 3.33 16.06
C GLY A 150 -10.10 4.19 15.28
N ASP A 151 -11.06 4.83 15.96
CA ASP A 151 -12.25 5.47 15.35
C ASP A 151 -11.91 6.40 14.17
N ALA A 152 -10.88 7.25 14.30
CA ALA A 152 -10.47 8.15 13.23
C ALA A 152 -9.97 7.39 11.98
N ASN A 153 -9.24 6.29 12.16
CA ASN A 153 -8.76 5.47 11.05
C ASN A 153 -9.88 4.63 10.45
N ILE A 154 -10.81 4.12 11.28
CA ILE A 154 -11.99 3.38 10.82
C ILE A 154 -12.85 4.28 9.93
N ALA A 155 -13.15 5.51 10.36
CA ALA A 155 -13.89 6.48 9.56
C ALA A 155 -13.20 6.77 8.21
N ALA A 156 -11.87 6.83 8.19
CA ALA A 156 -11.13 7.02 6.95
C ALA A 156 -11.14 5.80 6.02
N ILE A 157 -11.09 4.59 6.58
CA ILE A 157 -11.21 3.33 5.85
C ILE A 157 -12.60 3.23 5.24
N ASP A 158 -13.65 3.52 6.01
CA ASP A 158 -15.03 3.50 5.54
C ASP A 158 -15.25 4.50 4.39
N ALA A 159 -14.82 5.75 4.55
CA ALA A 159 -14.92 6.75 3.49
C ALA A 159 -14.16 6.35 2.22
N ALA A 160 -12.96 5.76 2.37
CA ALA A 160 -12.18 5.27 1.24
C ALA A 160 -12.85 4.09 0.52
N ALA A 161 -13.48 3.18 1.28
CA ALA A 161 -14.21 2.05 0.73
C ALA A 161 -15.48 2.51 -0.02
N GLU A 162 -16.24 3.44 0.56
CA GLU A 162 -17.44 4.03 -0.06
C GLU A 162 -17.15 4.73 -1.40
N LYS A 163 -16.00 5.42 -1.49
CA LYS A 163 -15.54 6.09 -2.73
C LYS A 163 -14.81 5.14 -3.70
N GLY A 164 -14.69 3.87 -3.34
CA GLY A 164 -14.07 2.83 -4.16
C GLY A 164 -12.59 3.08 -4.44
N VAL A 165 -11.82 3.52 -3.43
CA VAL A 165 -10.35 3.63 -3.55
C VAL A 165 -9.76 2.24 -3.82
N ASN A 166 -8.79 2.15 -4.72
CA ASN A 166 -8.27 0.84 -5.13
C ASN A 166 -7.45 0.18 -4.02
N ARG A 167 -6.71 0.97 -3.24
CA ARG A 167 -5.71 0.46 -2.28
C ARG A 167 -5.62 1.33 -1.03
N PHE A 168 -5.54 0.69 0.12
CA PHE A 168 -5.43 1.38 1.41
C PHE A 168 -4.28 0.81 2.24
N VAL A 169 -3.34 1.67 2.61
CA VAL A 169 -2.16 1.32 3.40
C VAL A 169 -2.30 1.93 4.78
N TYR A 170 -2.17 1.12 5.83
CA TYR A 170 -2.28 1.55 7.22
C TYR A 170 -0.98 1.30 7.98
N ILE A 171 -0.44 2.35 8.61
CA ILE A 171 0.70 2.24 9.52
C ILE A 171 0.19 1.90 10.93
N SER A 172 0.22 0.62 11.26
CA SER A 172 -0.10 0.08 12.58
C SER A 172 1.15 0.07 13.49
N ALA A 173 1.23 -0.88 14.42
CA ALA A 173 2.39 -1.12 15.28
C ALA A 173 2.57 -2.62 15.51
N ALA A 174 3.83 -3.07 15.62
CA ALA A 174 4.12 -4.41 16.10
C ALA A 174 3.79 -4.52 17.60
N ASP A 175 3.33 -5.69 18.02
CA ASP A 175 3.18 -6.00 19.43
C ASP A 175 4.57 -6.21 20.03
N MET A 176 4.99 -5.26 20.87
CA MET A 176 6.28 -5.29 21.55
C MET A 176 6.20 -6.10 22.86
N GLY A 177 5.16 -6.92 23.05
CA GLY A 177 4.91 -7.73 24.24
C GLY A 177 4.93 -6.92 25.53
N LEU A 178 4.53 -5.65 25.44
CA LEU A 178 4.33 -4.81 26.60
C LEU A 178 3.14 -5.37 27.41
N PRO A 179 3.18 -5.25 28.75
CA PRO A 179 2.04 -5.65 29.56
C PRO A 179 0.75 -4.99 29.06
N SER A 180 -0.36 -5.74 29.01
CA SER A 180 -1.62 -5.33 28.37
C SER A 180 -2.22 -4.02 28.89
N PHE A 181 -1.85 -3.59 30.10
CA PHE A 181 -2.27 -2.31 30.68
C PHE A 181 -1.48 -1.10 30.15
N VAL A 182 -0.30 -1.31 29.57
CA VAL A 182 0.54 -0.25 29.01
C VAL A 182 0.05 0.07 27.61
N LEU A 183 -0.42 1.31 27.40
CA LEU A 183 -0.93 1.78 26.11
C LEU A 183 -2.10 0.91 25.58
N SER A 184 -2.94 0.36 26.47
CA SER A 184 -4.06 -0.52 26.07
C SER A 184 -4.96 0.12 25.02
N GLY A 185 -5.34 1.39 25.21
CA GLY A 185 -6.15 2.12 24.25
C GLY A 185 -5.47 2.36 22.89
N TYR A 186 -4.14 2.39 22.85
CA TYR A 186 -3.38 2.50 21.60
C TYR A 186 -3.47 1.20 20.81
N TYR A 187 -3.14 0.07 21.42
CA TYR A 187 -3.15 -1.24 20.76
C TYR A 187 -4.57 -1.71 20.41
N GLU A 188 -5.54 -1.48 21.29
CA GLU A 188 -6.96 -1.74 21.01
C GLU A 188 -7.44 -0.93 19.80
N GLY A 189 -7.13 0.38 19.75
CA GLY A 189 -7.47 1.22 18.62
C GLY A 189 -6.80 0.78 17.31
N LYS A 190 -5.50 0.50 17.34
CA LYS A 190 -4.75 -0.02 16.18
C LYS A 190 -5.36 -1.33 15.67
N LYS A 191 -5.67 -2.26 16.57
CA LYS A 191 -6.29 -3.55 16.23
C LYS A 191 -7.67 -3.38 15.60
N ALA A 192 -8.52 -2.51 16.16
CA ALA A 192 -9.84 -2.22 15.59
C ALA A 192 -9.75 -1.64 14.16
N ALA A 193 -8.80 -0.72 13.92
CA ALA A 193 -8.55 -0.19 12.58
C ALA A 193 -8.00 -1.25 11.60
N GLU A 194 -7.14 -2.16 12.07
CA GLU A 194 -6.69 -3.29 11.24
C GLU A 194 -7.85 -4.22 10.84
N ASP A 195 -8.75 -4.52 11.78
CA ASP A 195 -9.88 -5.40 11.52
C ASP A 195 -10.87 -4.75 10.54
N ALA A 196 -11.14 -3.45 10.69
CA ALA A 196 -11.91 -2.67 9.72
C ALA A 196 -11.25 -2.68 8.32
N LEU A 197 -9.93 -2.48 8.26
CA LEU A 197 -9.20 -2.51 6.99
C LEU A 197 -9.27 -3.88 6.32
N ARG A 198 -9.07 -4.97 7.08
CA ARG A 198 -9.20 -6.35 6.55
C ARG A 198 -10.61 -6.61 6.02
N SER A 199 -11.64 -6.10 6.70
CA SER A 199 -13.02 -6.29 6.29
C SER A 199 -13.38 -5.50 5.03
N LYS A 200 -12.91 -4.24 4.91
CA LYS A 200 -13.30 -3.33 3.83
C LYS A 200 -12.39 -3.44 2.59
N PHE A 201 -11.14 -3.83 2.77
CA PHE A 201 -10.14 -3.99 1.70
C PHE A 201 -9.47 -5.37 1.74
N PRO A 202 -10.22 -6.48 1.58
CA PRO A 202 -9.68 -7.83 1.71
C PRO A 202 -8.58 -8.17 0.69
N TYR A 203 -8.62 -7.57 -0.50
CA TYR A 203 -7.69 -7.85 -1.61
C TYR A 203 -6.72 -6.72 -1.92
N SER A 204 -6.85 -5.58 -1.23
CA SER A 204 -6.06 -4.39 -1.53
C SER A 204 -5.64 -3.57 -0.32
N GLY A 205 -5.99 -4.02 0.89
CA GLY A 205 -5.56 -3.43 2.15
C GLY A 205 -4.18 -3.95 2.54
N VAL A 206 -3.28 -3.04 2.92
CA VAL A 206 -1.94 -3.38 3.40
C VAL A 206 -1.72 -2.78 4.78
N ILE A 207 -1.37 -3.61 5.76
CA ILE A 207 -1.12 -3.21 7.15
C ILE A 207 0.37 -3.31 7.41
N LEU A 208 1.05 -2.19 7.65
CA LEU A 208 2.45 -2.19 8.09
C LEU A 208 2.48 -2.21 9.61
N ARG A 209 3.14 -3.21 10.20
CA ARG A 209 3.39 -3.31 11.65
C ARG A 209 4.89 -3.07 11.94
N PRO A 210 5.35 -1.81 11.91
CA PRO A 210 6.72 -1.50 12.28
C PRO A 210 6.96 -1.70 13.78
N GLY A 211 8.22 -1.96 14.14
CA GLY A 211 8.71 -1.83 15.51
C GLY A 211 8.91 -0.36 15.89
N PHE A 212 9.84 -0.09 16.80
CA PHE A 212 10.16 1.29 17.17
C PHE A 212 10.70 2.07 15.96
N ILE A 213 9.94 3.08 15.51
CA ILE A 213 10.32 3.92 14.37
C ILE A 213 11.28 5.02 14.86
N HIS A 214 12.46 5.11 14.26
CA HIS A 214 13.43 6.14 14.58
C HIS A 214 13.87 6.95 13.35
N GLY A 215 14.38 8.15 13.61
CA GLY A 215 14.81 9.10 12.59
C GLY A 215 14.73 10.52 13.11
N ASN A 216 15.15 11.47 12.27
CA ASN A 216 15.24 12.88 12.63
C ASN A 216 14.02 13.62 12.11
N ARG A 217 13.27 14.30 13.00
CA ARG A 217 12.26 15.27 12.61
C ARG A 217 12.86 16.67 12.74
N LYS A 218 12.97 17.40 11.63
CA LYS A 218 13.28 18.84 11.69
C LYS A 218 12.01 19.60 12.07
N VAL A 219 12.00 20.25 13.23
CA VAL A 219 10.95 21.20 13.64
C VAL A 219 11.64 22.56 13.81
N GLY A 220 11.56 23.42 12.79
CA GLY A 220 12.39 24.64 12.74
C GLY A 220 13.87 24.29 12.51
N SER A 221 14.77 24.91 13.27
CA SER A 221 16.23 24.67 13.19
C SER A 221 16.72 23.46 14.02
N MET A 222 15.84 22.80 14.77
CA MET A 222 16.21 21.69 15.67
C MET A 222 15.75 20.33 15.14
N SER A 223 16.66 19.36 15.13
CA SER A 223 16.39 17.96 14.86
C SER A 223 15.97 17.29 16.16
N ILE A 224 14.67 17.09 16.37
CA ILE A 224 14.15 16.46 17.59
C ILE A 224 13.97 14.97 17.30
N PRO A 225 14.83 14.07 17.85
CA PRO A 225 14.61 12.64 17.76
C PRO A 225 13.35 12.25 18.53
N LEU A 226 12.69 11.17 18.11
CA LEU A 226 11.46 10.66 18.74
C LEU A 226 11.61 10.37 20.25
N SER A 227 12.83 10.23 20.74
CA SER A 227 13.15 10.09 22.17
C SER A 227 12.81 11.33 23.01
N ALA A 228 12.63 12.50 22.40
CA ALA A 228 12.34 13.75 23.10
C ALA A 228 10.86 14.20 22.98
N ILE A 229 10.06 13.60 22.09
CA ILE A 229 8.62 13.87 21.97
C ILE A 229 7.86 12.59 22.27
N GLY A 230 7.69 12.32 23.55
CA GLY A 230 6.81 11.27 24.03
C GLY A 230 7.53 10.32 24.95
N THR A 231 6.79 9.93 25.97
CA THR A 231 7.06 9.00 27.04
C THR A 231 6.97 7.50 26.65
N PRO A 232 7.47 6.97 25.52
CA PRO A 232 7.68 5.52 25.40
C PRO A 232 9.01 5.02 25.99
N LEU A 233 10.14 5.66 25.68
CA LEU A 233 11.45 5.12 26.05
C LEU A 233 11.73 5.27 27.55
N GLU A 234 11.33 6.39 28.15
CA GLU A 234 11.46 6.63 29.59
C GLU A 234 10.55 5.71 30.40
N LEU A 235 9.36 5.37 29.88
CA LEU A 235 8.46 4.39 30.48
C LEU A 235 9.05 2.97 30.42
N VAL A 236 9.64 2.60 29.28
CA VAL A 236 10.35 1.33 29.09
C VAL A 236 11.58 1.25 30.00
N MET A 237 12.41 2.30 30.06
CA MET A 237 13.61 2.34 30.91
C MET A 237 13.28 2.33 32.40
N ARG A 238 12.19 2.97 32.83
CA ARG A 238 11.77 3.00 34.25
C ARG A 238 11.28 1.63 34.74
N TYR A 239 10.81 0.78 33.82
CA TYR A 239 10.41 -0.60 34.09
C TYR A 239 11.56 -1.60 33.96
N LEU A 240 12.60 -1.28 33.18
CA LEU A 240 13.86 -2.04 33.08
C LEU A 240 14.82 -1.83 34.28
N LYS A 241 14.30 -1.56 35.49
CA LYS A 241 15.07 -1.91 36.72
C LYS A 241 15.37 -3.42 36.68
N PRO A 242 16.49 -3.91 37.26
CA PRO A 242 17.07 -5.19 36.88
C PRO A 242 16.22 -6.37 37.38
N ALA A 243 15.16 -6.68 36.65
CA ALA A 243 14.34 -7.85 36.84
C ALA A 243 15.04 -9.00 36.12
N THR A 244 15.97 -9.62 36.83
CA THR A 244 16.73 -10.82 36.42
C THR A 244 15.86 -12.08 36.28
N GLN A 245 14.52 -11.97 36.14
CA GLN A 245 13.60 -13.11 36.23
C GLN A 245 12.33 -13.02 35.35
N LEU A 246 12.36 -12.31 34.21
CA LEU A 246 11.28 -12.42 33.22
C LEU A 246 11.64 -13.49 32.17
N PRO A 247 10.73 -14.44 31.83
CA PRO A 247 10.98 -15.42 30.77
C PRO A 247 11.14 -14.67 29.44
N LEU A 248 12.39 -14.62 28.98
CA LEU A 248 12.93 -13.65 28.03
C LEU A 248 12.73 -14.07 26.57
N ILE A 249 11.54 -14.54 26.19
CA ILE A 249 11.31 -15.10 24.85
C ILE A 249 10.10 -14.41 24.21
N GLY A 250 10.36 -13.44 23.33
CA GLY A 250 9.34 -12.86 22.46
C GLY A 250 9.53 -11.37 22.17
N PRO A 251 9.51 -10.47 23.16
CA PRO A 251 9.38 -9.04 22.89
C PRO A 251 10.70 -8.24 22.71
N LEU A 252 11.84 -8.80 23.11
CA LEU A 252 13.14 -8.08 23.05
C LEU A 252 13.81 -8.11 21.66
N LEU A 253 13.24 -8.84 20.68
CA LEU A 253 13.89 -9.11 19.39
C LEU A 253 13.31 -8.32 18.21
N ILE A 254 12.35 -7.42 18.44
CA ILE A 254 11.80 -6.60 17.34
C ILE A 254 12.76 -5.44 17.07
N PRO A 255 13.43 -5.41 15.90
CA PRO A 255 14.43 -4.39 15.64
C PRO A 255 13.77 -3.02 15.43
N PRO A 256 14.45 -1.93 15.82
CA PRO A 256 14.02 -0.60 15.47
C PRO A 256 14.10 -0.40 13.94
N VAL A 257 13.15 0.36 13.39
CA VAL A 257 13.03 0.59 11.94
C VAL A 257 13.25 2.06 11.62
N LYS A 258 14.06 2.34 10.60
CA LYS A 258 14.24 3.71 10.10
C LYS A 258 12.94 4.20 9.48
N VAL A 259 12.55 5.44 9.80
CA VAL A 259 11.35 6.09 9.22
C VAL A 259 11.37 6.12 7.68
N THR A 260 12.55 6.24 7.08
CA THR A 260 12.71 6.20 5.62
C THR A 260 12.38 4.82 5.03
N ALA A 261 12.68 3.73 5.74
CA ALA A 261 12.31 2.38 5.31
C ALA A 261 10.79 2.18 5.42
N VAL A 262 10.16 2.67 6.49
CA VAL A 262 8.69 2.65 6.64
C VAL A 262 8.03 3.42 5.50
N ALA A 263 8.52 4.62 5.18
CA ALA A 263 7.98 5.44 4.10
C ALA A 263 8.12 4.76 2.72
N LYS A 264 9.30 4.21 2.41
CA LYS A 264 9.53 3.43 1.19
C LYS A 264 8.59 2.24 1.07
N ALA A 265 8.44 1.47 2.15
CA ALA A 265 7.53 0.33 2.19
C ALA A 265 6.08 0.78 2.00
N ALA A 266 5.65 1.87 2.65
CA ALA A 266 4.30 2.39 2.55
C ALA A 266 3.95 2.88 1.14
N VAL A 267 4.85 3.63 0.50
CA VAL A 267 4.62 4.13 -0.86
C VAL A 267 4.65 2.99 -1.88
N ARG A 268 5.59 2.04 -1.75
CA ARG A 268 5.60 0.81 -2.57
C ARG A 268 4.30 0.02 -2.38
N ALA A 269 3.87 -0.19 -1.15
CA ALA A 269 2.60 -0.85 -0.84
C ALA A 269 1.40 -0.09 -1.41
N ALA A 270 1.47 1.22 -1.60
CA ALA A 270 0.38 2.00 -2.16
C ALA A 270 0.27 1.88 -3.70
N VAL A 271 1.40 1.78 -4.41
CA VAL A 271 1.41 1.87 -5.90
C VAL A 271 1.78 0.58 -6.62
N ASP A 272 2.53 -0.31 -5.97
CA ASP A 272 3.04 -1.52 -6.59
C ASP A 272 2.12 -2.72 -6.28
N ASN A 273 1.38 -3.15 -7.28
CA ASN A 273 0.48 -4.30 -7.18
C ASN A 273 1.22 -5.62 -6.90
N ALA A 274 2.55 -5.69 -7.08
CA ALA A 274 3.35 -6.84 -6.69
C ALA A 274 3.49 -6.98 -5.16
N VAL A 275 3.27 -5.90 -4.39
CA VAL A 275 3.17 -6.00 -2.93
C VAL A 275 1.81 -6.62 -2.58
N PRO A 276 1.76 -7.80 -1.95
CA PRO A 276 0.49 -8.46 -1.66
C PRO A 276 -0.31 -7.71 -0.59
N PRO A 277 -1.66 -7.80 -0.61
CA PRO A 277 -2.49 -7.36 0.50
C PRO A 277 -2.20 -8.18 1.76
N GLY A 278 -2.51 -7.61 2.92
CA GLY A 278 -2.34 -8.25 4.22
C GLY A 278 -1.34 -7.52 5.12
N VAL A 279 -0.74 -8.27 6.05
CA VAL A 279 0.14 -7.72 7.09
C VAL A 279 1.60 -7.82 6.66
N LEU A 280 2.29 -6.68 6.66
CA LEU A 280 3.73 -6.57 6.54
C LEU A 280 4.30 -6.35 7.94
N ASP A 281 4.99 -7.37 8.44
CA ASP A 281 5.73 -7.29 9.70
C ASP A 281 7.00 -6.43 9.54
N VAL A 282 7.74 -6.30 10.64
CA VAL A 282 8.97 -5.52 10.70
C VAL A 282 9.98 -5.94 9.63
N TRP A 283 10.14 -7.24 9.41
CA TRP A 283 11.08 -7.78 8.43
C TRP A 283 10.63 -7.51 6.99
N GLY A 284 9.33 -7.62 6.70
CA GLY A 284 8.74 -7.24 5.42
C GLY A 284 8.95 -5.76 5.11
N ILE A 285 8.77 -4.88 6.10
CA ILE A 285 9.03 -3.44 5.98
C ILE A 285 10.50 -3.19 5.68
N MET A 286 11.44 -3.83 6.41
CA MET A 286 12.88 -3.68 6.15
C MET A 286 13.26 -4.19 4.76
N ARG A 287 12.68 -5.31 4.31
CA ARG A 287 12.93 -5.87 2.97
C ARG A 287 12.45 -4.95 1.86
N LEU A 288 11.28 -4.33 2.01
CA LEU A 288 10.74 -3.40 1.03
C LEU A 288 11.37 -2.00 1.11
N GLY A 289 11.80 -1.59 2.30
CA GLY A 289 12.24 -0.23 2.57
C GLY A 289 13.75 -0.02 2.54
N ASP A 290 14.56 -1.05 2.75
CA ASP A 290 16.02 -0.97 2.85
C ASP A 290 16.69 -1.93 1.86
N ARG A 291 17.19 -1.38 0.75
CA ARG A 291 17.97 -2.12 -0.26
C ARG A 291 19.18 -2.85 0.36
N THR A 292 19.77 -2.28 1.41
CA THR A 292 20.94 -2.84 2.11
C THR A 292 20.59 -4.12 2.87
N TYR A 293 19.34 -4.24 3.32
CA TYR A 293 18.89 -5.38 4.11
C TYR A 293 18.85 -6.66 3.29
N VAL A 294 18.40 -6.57 2.02
CA VAL A 294 18.40 -7.72 1.09
C VAL A 294 19.83 -8.15 0.77
N SER A 295 20.73 -7.21 0.47
CA SER A 295 22.14 -7.53 0.20
C SER A 295 22.83 -8.17 1.41
N ARG A 296 22.57 -7.68 2.63
CA ARG A 296 23.13 -8.28 3.86
C ARG A 296 22.52 -9.65 4.16
N LEU A 297 21.22 -9.84 4.00
CA LEU A 297 20.58 -11.14 4.23
C LEU A 297 21.07 -12.20 3.24
N ILE A 298 21.21 -11.84 1.96
CA ILE A 298 21.79 -12.71 0.93
C ILE A 298 23.26 -13.01 1.28
N LEU A 299 24.06 -12.01 1.65
CA LEU A 299 25.45 -12.25 2.08
C LEU A 299 25.53 -13.20 3.28
N THR A 300 24.68 -13.01 4.29
CA THR A 300 24.66 -13.86 5.48
C THR A 300 24.26 -15.30 5.13
N LEU A 301 23.22 -15.50 4.31
CA LEU A 301 22.78 -16.83 3.87
C LEU A 301 23.83 -17.52 2.99
N VAL A 302 24.45 -16.80 2.05
CA VAL A 302 25.55 -17.31 1.22
C VAL A 302 26.78 -17.65 2.06
N CYS A 303 27.09 -16.87 3.09
CA CYS A 303 28.15 -17.19 4.06
C CYS A 303 27.80 -18.41 4.93
N GLN A 304 26.52 -18.59 5.29
CA GLN A 304 26.06 -19.74 6.07
C GLN A 304 26.10 -21.04 5.24
N GLU A 305 25.73 -21.00 3.96
CA GLU A 305 25.86 -22.14 3.03
C GLU A 305 27.33 -22.51 2.76
N ARG A 306 28.22 -21.51 2.66
CA ARG A 306 29.68 -21.75 2.55
C ARG A 306 30.28 -22.36 3.80
N SER A 307 29.74 -22.06 4.97
CA SER A 307 30.16 -22.65 6.25
C SER A 307 29.69 -24.10 6.39
N PHE A 308 28.56 -24.46 5.77
CA PHE A 308 28.01 -25.82 5.78
C PHE A 308 28.63 -26.76 4.75
N THR A 309 29.15 -26.24 3.64
CA THR A 309 29.71 -27.05 2.55
C THR A 309 31.20 -27.39 2.73
N GLY A 310 31.85 -26.92 3.80
CA GLY A 310 33.20 -27.37 4.19
C GLY A 310 34.30 -27.09 3.16
N VAL A 311 34.06 -26.23 2.17
CA VAL A 311 35.07 -25.91 1.16
C VAL A 311 35.97 -24.82 1.69
N THR A 312 37.05 -25.22 2.37
CA THR A 312 38.19 -24.34 2.63
C THR A 312 38.90 -24.05 1.30
N ARG A 313 39.08 -22.76 0.98
CA ARG A 313 39.99 -22.34 -0.10
C ARG A 313 41.08 -21.42 0.47
N PRO A 314 42.27 -21.41 -0.17
CA PRO A 314 43.49 -20.92 0.41
C PRO A 314 43.50 -19.39 0.51
N SER A 315 44.24 -18.92 1.51
CA SER A 315 44.52 -17.53 1.85
C SER A 315 44.94 -16.67 0.66
N GLY A 316 44.09 -15.73 0.26
CA GLY A 316 44.40 -14.64 -0.66
C GLY A 316 43.40 -13.49 -0.47
N PRO A 317 43.82 -12.22 -0.59
CA PRO A 317 42.98 -11.07 -0.26
C PRO A 317 41.85 -10.89 -1.28
N CYS A 318 40.62 -10.83 -0.79
CA CYS A 318 39.42 -10.59 -1.60
C CYS A 318 39.31 -9.08 -1.90
N GLN A 319 39.68 -8.66 -3.11
CA GLN A 319 39.35 -7.33 -3.64
C GLN A 319 37.87 -7.30 -4.03
N VAL A 320 37.15 -6.27 -3.57
CA VAL A 320 35.74 -6.02 -3.86
C VAL A 320 35.66 -4.94 -4.94
N CYS A 321 34.96 -5.23 -6.04
CA CYS A 321 34.34 -4.25 -6.95
C CYS A 321 32.83 -4.32 -6.78
#